data_AF-A0A165KXI3-F1
#
_entry.id   AF-A0A165KXI3-F1
#
_cell.length_a   1.000
_cell.length_b   1.000
_cell.length_c   1.000
_cell.angle_alpha   90.00
_cell.angle_beta   90.00
_cell.angle_gamma   90.00
#
_symmetry.space_group_name_H-M   'P 1'
#
loop_
_entity.id
_entity.type
_entity.pdbx_description
1 polymer ?
#
loop_
_entity_poly.entity_id
_entity_poly.type
_entity_poly.pdbx_seq_one_letter_code
_entity_poly.pdbx_strand_id
1 'polypeptide(L)'
;RESYSAGLLAFHVFCGAWDVAEEQRAPASCLLVLTFIAGCTGIYSGTTVRNYTASVHAWHMLHGLSWNVEEDELKALLKGADRQAPPTSK
;
A
#
# COMPACT_ATOMS: atom_id res chain seq x y z
N ARG A 1 -13.55 9.79 4.26
CA ARG A 1 -12.75 9.60 5.49
C ARG A 1 -12.55 8.11 5.82
N GLU A 2 -13.53 7.25 5.53
CA GLU A 2 -13.46 5.80 5.80
C GLU A 2 -12.36 5.06 5.03
N SER A 3 -12.12 5.43 3.77
CA SER A 3 -11.09 4.78 2.93
C SER A 3 -9.66 5.01 3.44
N TYR A 4 -9.40 6.17 4.07
CA TYR A 4 -8.10 6.51 4.65
C TYR A 4 -7.75 5.57 5.82
N SER A 5 -8.68 5.40 6.75
CA SER A 5 -8.50 4.48 7.88
C SER A 5 -8.41 3.03 7.43
N ALA A 6 -9.18 2.63 6.41
CA ALA A 6 -9.16 1.26 5.90
C ALA A 6 -7.81 0.90 5.26
N GLY A 7 -7.23 1.81 4.46
CA GLY A 7 -5.94 1.58 3.81
C GLY A 7 -4.78 1.50 4.79
N LEU A 8 -4.77 2.38 5.79
CA LEU A 8 -3.73 2.36 6.83
C LEU A 8 -3.87 1.12 7.72
N LEU A 9 -5.09 0.73 8.08
CA LEU A 9 -5.33 -0.50 8.83
C LEU A 9 -4.84 -1.73 8.05
N ALA A 10 -5.17 -1.83 6.76
CA ALA A 10 -4.72 -2.91 5.90
C ALA A 10 -3.19 -3.02 5.85
N PHE A 11 -2.49 -1.87 5.79
CA PHE A 11 -1.03 -1.83 5.84
C PHE A 11 -0.47 -2.32 7.18
N HIS A 12 -1.03 -1.91 8.32
CA HIS A 12 -0.57 -2.38 9.63
C HIS A 12 -0.86 -3.87 9.86
N VAL A 13 -2.02 -4.36 9.41
CA VAL A 13 -2.35 -5.80 9.45
C VAL A 13 -1.38 -6.59 8.59
N PHE A 14 -1.06 -6.10 7.39
CA PHE A 14 -0.02 -6.68 6.56
C PHE A 14 1.33 -6.70 7.30
N CYS A 15 1.78 -5.57 7.85
CA CYS A 15 3.05 -5.52 8.59
C CYS A 15 3.08 -6.50 9.77
N GLY A 16 1.98 -6.65 10.51
CA GLY A 16 1.88 -7.61 11.62
C GLY A 16 1.96 -9.06 11.16
N ALA A 17 1.38 -9.40 10.00
CA ALA A 17 1.45 -10.75 9.45
C ALA A 17 2.86 -11.15 8.98
N TRP A 18 3.73 -10.17 8.70
CA TRP A 18 5.11 -10.37 8.25
C TRP A 18 6.15 -10.01 9.33
N ASP A 19 5.71 -9.86 10.59
CA ASP A 19 6.56 -9.52 11.74
C ASP A 19 7.41 -8.25 11.54
N VAL A 20 6.88 -7.28 10.78
CA VAL A 20 7.55 -5.99 10.58
C VAL A 20 7.39 -5.16 11.85
N ALA A 21 8.51 -4.84 12.50
CA ALA A 21 8.54 -4.04 13.71
C ALA A 21 7.95 -2.64 13.46
N GLU A 22 7.28 -2.06 14.47
CA GLU A 22 6.55 -0.79 14.30
C GLU A 22 7.46 0.36 13.85
N GLU A 23 8.72 0.36 14.31
CA GLU A 23 9.73 1.35 13.95
C GLU A 23 10.14 1.26 12.47
N GLN A 24 9.93 0.10 11.83
CA GLN A 24 10.23 -0.13 10.42
C GLN A 24 9.03 0.15 9.49
N ARG A 25 7.85 0.36 10.06
CA ARG A 25 6.64 0.72 9.30
C ARG A 25 6.65 2.19 8.88
N ALA A 26 7.58 2.98 9.44
CA ALA A 26 7.54 4.44 9.44
C ALA A 26 8.91 5.08 9.75
N PRO A 27 9.64 5.61 8.75
CA PRO A 27 9.30 5.62 7.34
C PRO A 27 9.33 4.21 6.73
N ALA A 28 8.28 3.86 5.99
CA ALA A 28 8.21 2.61 5.24
C ALA A 28 9.26 2.63 4.13
N SER A 29 10.03 1.55 4.02
CA SER A 29 10.97 1.38 2.92
C SER A 29 10.23 1.20 1.59
N CYS A 30 10.88 1.54 0.47
CA CYS A 30 10.34 1.25 -0.87
C CYS A 30 9.90 -0.22 -0.97
N LEU A 31 10.79 -1.14 -0.59
CA LEU A 31 10.53 -2.58 -0.61
C LEU A 31 9.27 -2.96 0.18
N LEU A 32 9.05 -2.39 1.37
CA LEU A 32 7.88 -2.68 2.18
C LEU A 32 6.58 -2.25 1.47
N VAL A 33 6.57 -1.05 0.89
CA VAL A 33 5.40 -0.53 0.15
C VAL A 33 5.12 -1.36 -1.09
N LEU A 34 6.14 -1.74 -1.85
CA LEU A 34 5.98 -2.56 -3.05
C LEU A 34 5.49 -3.98 -2.71
N THR A 35 6.01 -4.56 -1.62
CA THR A 35 5.58 -5.89 -1.15
C THR A 35 4.13 -5.86 -0.67
N PHE A 36 3.72 -4.79 0.00
CA PHE A 36 2.32 -4.57 0.37
C PHE A 36 1.39 -4.52 -0.86
N ILE A 37 1.75 -3.75 -1.89
CA ILE A 37 0.97 -3.66 -3.14
C ILE A 37 0.88 -5.03 -3.85
N ALA A 38 1.99 -5.76 -3.90
CA ALA A 38 2.02 -7.11 -4.45
C ALA A 38 1.09 -8.06 -3.66
N GLY A 39 1.09 -7.98 -2.32
CA GLY A 39 0.20 -8.76 -1.47
C GLY A 39 -1.29 -8.43 -1.64
N CYS A 40 -1.63 -7.23 -2.11
CA CYS A 40 -3.02 -6.86 -2.42
C CYS A 40 -3.46 -7.23 -3.85
N THR A 41 -2.51 -7.49 -4.74
CA THR A 41 -2.77 -7.77 -6.15
C THR A 41 -3.51 -9.11 -6.30
N GLY A 42 -4.53 -9.18 -7.16
CA GLY A 42 -5.33 -10.40 -7.32
C GLY A 42 -6.42 -10.62 -6.27
N ILE A 43 -6.34 -9.93 -5.13
CA ILE A 43 -7.32 -10.02 -4.03
C ILE A 43 -8.29 -8.84 -4.09
N TYR A 44 -7.77 -7.64 -4.35
CA TYR A 44 -8.54 -6.40 -4.36
C TYR A 44 -8.58 -5.76 -5.75
N SER A 45 -9.57 -4.90 -5.99
CA SER A 45 -9.62 -4.08 -7.20
C SER A 45 -8.41 -3.15 -7.28
N GLY A 46 -7.95 -2.81 -8.49
CA GLY A 46 -6.85 -1.86 -8.68
C GLY A 46 -7.12 -0.50 -8.00
N THR A 47 -8.38 -0.04 -8.00
CA THR A 47 -8.80 1.17 -7.30
C THR A 47 -8.65 1.05 -5.78
N THR A 48 -9.00 -0.10 -5.19
CA THR A 48 -8.80 -0.35 -3.76
C THR A 48 -7.32 -0.32 -3.40
N VAL A 49 -6.47 -1.00 -4.19
CA VAL A 49 -5.02 -1.01 -3.97
C VAL A 49 -4.44 0.40 -4.03
N ARG A 50 -4.81 1.21 -5.05
CA ARG A 50 -4.42 2.63 -5.14
C ARG A 50 -4.82 3.43 -3.90
N ASN A 51 -6.06 3.26 -3.44
CA ASN A 51 -6.56 3.96 -2.26
C ASN A 51 -5.80 3.57 -0.99
N TYR A 52 -5.43 2.29 -0.86
CA TYR A 52 -4.63 1.82 0.27
C TYR A 52 -3.23 2.43 0.24
N THR A 53 -2.53 2.36 -0.89
CA THR A 53 -1.21 3.00 -1.05
C THR A 53 -1.27 4.50 -0.78
N ALA A 54 -2.28 5.20 -1.28
CA ALA A 54 -2.46 6.63 -1.03
C ALA A 54 -2.68 6.95 0.46
N SER A 55 -3.35 6.07 1.20
CA SER A 55 -3.55 6.22 2.64
C SER A 55 -2.25 6.09 3.41
N VAL A 56 -1.39 5.14 3.04
CA VAL A 56 -0.05 4.97 3.63
C VAL A 56 0.82 6.20 3.33
N HIS A 57 0.82 6.68 2.09
CA HIS A 57 1.56 7.89 1.71
C HIS A 57 1.07 9.13 2.48
N ALA A 58 -0.25 9.33 2.57
CA ALA A 58 -0.82 10.45 3.33
C ALA A 58 -0.50 10.36 4.83
N TRP A 59 -0.43 9.16 5.40
CA TRP A 59 0.01 8.97 6.78
C TRP A 59 1.47 9.39 7.00
N HIS A 60 2.38 9.07 6.08
CA HIS A 60 3.76 9.53 6.12
C HIS A 60 3.86 11.05 6.05
N MET A 61 3.16 11.66 5.08
CA MET A 61 3.11 13.12 4.92
C MET A 61 2.60 13.82 6.18
N LEU A 62 1.53 13.28 6.80
CA LEU A 62 0.92 13.87 8.00
C LEU A 62 1.87 13.88 9.20
N HIS A 63 2.74 12.87 9.32
CA HIS A 63 3.70 12.74 10.42
C HIS A 63 5.08 13.34 10.09
N GLY A 64 5.23 13.99 8.93
CA GLY A 64 6.51 14.56 8.50
C GLY A 64 7.58 13.50 8.21
N LEU A 65 7.17 12.27 7.90
CA LEU A 65 8.06 11.17 7.56
C LEU A 65 8.42 11.23 6.09
N SER A 66 9.65 10.82 5.76
CA SER A 66 10.10 10.76 4.37
C SER A 66 9.35 9.67 3.59
N TRP A 67 9.02 9.97 2.34
CA TRP A 67 8.43 9.03 1.41
C TRP A 67 9.44 8.70 0.32
N ASN A 68 10.20 7.62 0.53
CA ASN A 68 11.28 7.20 -0.35
C ASN A 68 10.85 6.01 -1.23
N VAL A 69 9.71 6.14 -1.89
CA VAL A 69 9.20 5.13 -2.84
C VAL A 69 9.41 5.64 -4.25
N GLU A 70 10.11 4.86 -5.08
CA GLU A 70 10.36 5.22 -6.47
C GLU A 70 9.05 5.26 -7.27
N GLU A 71 8.76 6.41 -7.88
CA GLU A 71 7.46 6.67 -8.49
C GLU A 71 7.17 5.74 -9.68
N ASP A 72 8.19 5.43 -10.49
CA ASP A 72 8.05 4.53 -11.63
C ASP A 72 7.78 3.07 -11.20
N GLU A 73 8.46 2.59 -10.15
CA GLU A 73 8.21 1.26 -9.58
C GLU A 73 6.80 1.16 -9.01
N LEU A 74 6.38 2.22 -8.30
CA LEU A 74 5.03 2.33 -7.75
C LEU A 74 3.97 2.30 -8.85
N LYS A 75 4.14 3.10 -9.91
CA LYS A 75 3.21 3.12 -11.07
C LYS A 75 3.16 1.77 -11.76
N ALA A 76 4.30 1.12 -11.96
CA ALA A 76 4.37 -0.19 -12.61
C ALA A 76 3.59 -1.25 -11.82
N LEU A 77 3.75 -1.28 -10.49
CA LEU A 77 3.05 -2.23 -9.63
C LEU A 77 1.55 -1.94 -9.54
N LEU A 78 1.14 -0.69 -9.41
CA LEU A 78 -0.29 -0.33 -9.43
C LEU A 78 -0.96 -0.71 -10.76
N LYS A 79 -0.26 -0.56 -11.89
CA LYS A 79 -0.73 -1.03 -13.20
C LYS A 79 -0.84 -2.56 -13.25
N GLY A 80 0.10 -3.27 -12.62
CA GLY A 80 0.02 -4.71 -12.42
C GLY A 80 -1.21 -5.12 -11.61
N ALA A 81 -1.47 -4.43 -10.50
CA ALA A 81 -2.63 -4.65 -9.64
C ALA A 81 -3.96 -4.47 -10.39
N ASP A 82 -4.05 -3.45 -11.24
CA ASP A 82 -5.23 -3.22 -12.10
C ASP A 82 -5.48 -4.38 -13.07
N ARG A 83 -4.42 -4.88 -13.71
CA ARG A 83 -4.50 -6.00 -14.68
C ARG A 83 -4.91 -7.31 -14.04
N GLN A 84 -4.46 -7.54 -12.81
CA GLN A 84 -4.71 -8.75 -12.05
C GLN A 84 -5.92 -8.60 -11.13
N ALA A 85 -6.70 -7.52 -11.23
CA ALA A 85 -7.88 -7.34 -10.40
C ALA A 85 -8.87 -8.51 -10.56
N PRO A 86 -9.55 -8.94 -9.49
CA PRO A 86 -10.53 -10.02 -9.55
C PRO A 86 -11.58 -9.77 -10.65
N PRO A 87 -12.06 -10.80 -11.35
CA PRO A 87 -13.07 -10.64 -12.41
C PRO A 87 -14.34 -9.93 -11.93
N THR A 88 -14.68 -10.10 -10.65
CA THR A 88 -15.84 -9.51 -9.98
C THR A 88 -15.68 -8.02 -9.68
N SER A 89 -14.49 -7.45 -9.88
CA SER A 89 -14.18 -6.04 -9.65
C SER A 89 -14.26 -5.19 -10.93
N LYS A 90 -14.61 -5.79 -12.07
CA LYS A 90 -14.81 -5.10 -13.36
C LYS A 90 -16.23 -4.63 -13.54
#